data_AF-A0A8R1HUX8-F1
#
_entry.id   AF-A0A8R1HUX8-F1
#
_cell.length_a   1.000
_cell.length_b   1.000
_cell.length_c   1.000
_cell.angle_alpha   90.00
_cell.angle_beta   90.00
_cell.angle_gamma   90.00
#
_symmetry.space_group_name_H-M   'P 1'
#
loop_
_entity.id
_entity.type
_entity.pdbx_description
1 polymer ?
#
loop_
_entity_poly.entity_id
_entity_poly.type
_entity_poly.pdbx_seq_one_letter_code
_entity_poly.pdbx_strand_id
1 'polypeptide(L)'
;MMEMYFHFRIEEPILFREWKPQNVTAYVFTCIGIYLIAFALEVLKFGRMKLVVKQEANLETKPVDCCCSTEEEGIWNIPETRPLKPEHISLAPFTRESILAKSHIASSILSFVQNFVEYSLMLVAMTYNWPIFWSLLAGHATAYFFLGPFMTVEESEVVGTCCS
;
A
#
# COMPACT_ATOMS: atom_id res chain seq x y z
N MET A 1 0.15 -9.01 -37.65
CA MET A 1 -0.66 -7.78 -37.59
C MET A 1 -1.16 -7.69 -36.16
N MET A 2 -0.91 -6.59 -35.44
CA MET A 2 -1.40 -6.43 -34.07
C MET A 2 -2.92 -6.25 -34.13
N GLU A 3 -3.64 -7.07 -33.38
CA GLU A 3 -5.09 -6.99 -33.30
C GLU A 3 -5.46 -6.11 -32.09
N MET A 4 -6.31 -5.11 -32.31
CA MET A 4 -6.72 -4.16 -31.27
C MET A 4 -8.03 -4.57 -30.60
N TYR A 5 -8.33 -5.86 -30.60
CA TYR A 5 -9.49 -6.46 -29.97
C TYR A 5 -9.04 -7.66 -29.15
N PHE A 6 -9.84 -8.06 -28.16
CA PHE A 6 -9.49 -9.21 -27.32
C PHE A 6 -9.30 -10.47 -28.17
N HIS A 7 -8.08 -11.01 -28.13
CA HIS A 7 -7.71 -12.19 -28.90
C HIS A 7 -7.03 -13.23 -28.03
N PHE A 8 -6.90 -14.43 -28.58
CA PHE A 8 -6.18 -15.53 -27.97
C PHE A 8 -5.02 -15.94 -28.87
N ARG A 9 -3.79 -15.74 -28.40
CA ARG A 9 -2.57 -16.13 -29.11
C ARG A 9 -1.52 -16.61 -28.11
N ILE A 10 -0.91 -17.75 -28.40
CA ILE A 10 0.11 -18.37 -27.53
C ILE A 10 1.50 -17.80 -27.83
N GLU A 11 1.84 -17.64 -29.11
CA GLU A 11 3.17 -17.26 -29.56
C GLU A 11 3.34 -15.75 -29.73
N GLU A 12 3.27 -15.00 -28.63
CA GLU A 12 3.42 -13.54 -28.63
C GLU A 12 4.39 -13.07 -27.55
N PRO A 13 5.29 -12.11 -27.85
CA PRO A 13 6.15 -11.51 -26.82
C PRO A 13 5.32 -10.58 -25.93
N ILE A 14 5.39 -10.79 -24.61
CA ILE A 14 4.50 -10.12 -23.65
C ILE A 14 5.10 -8.83 -23.06
N LEU A 15 6.43 -8.80 -22.90
CA LEU A 15 7.15 -7.64 -22.34
C LEU A 15 8.54 -7.51 -22.96
N PHE A 16 9.26 -8.64 -23.05
CA PHE A 16 10.54 -8.75 -23.73
C PHE A 16 10.44 -9.73 -24.88
N ARG A 17 11.27 -9.56 -25.92
CA ARG A 17 11.35 -10.51 -27.05
C ARG A 17 11.73 -11.92 -26.60
N GLU A 18 12.48 -12.01 -25.51
CA GLU A 18 12.91 -13.27 -24.88
C GLU A 18 11.77 -13.97 -24.14
N TRP A 19 10.80 -13.20 -23.62
CA TRP A 19 9.62 -13.75 -22.96
C TRP A 19 8.50 -14.00 -23.98
N LYS A 20 8.72 -15.00 -24.84
CA LYS A 20 7.75 -15.51 -25.81
C LYS A 20 7.43 -16.99 -25.51
N PRO A 21 6.21 -17.32 -25.07
CA PRO A 21 5.81 -18.71 -24.88
C PRO A 21 5.73 -19.42 -26.24
N GLN A 22 6.41 -20.55 -26.37
CA GLN A 22 6.36 -21.40 -27.57
C GLN A 22 5.41 -22.60 -27.41
N ASN A 23 5.07 -22.95 -26.16
CA ASN A 23 4.25 -24.11 -25.81
C ASN A 23 3.08 -23.68 -24.92
N VAL A 24 1.98 -24.45 -24.95
CA VAL A 24 0.81 -24.25 -24.06
C VAL A 24 1.23 -24.24 -22.59
N THR A 25 2.12 -25.13 -22.19
CA THR A 25 2.65 -25.18 -20.82
C THR A 25 3.36 -23.89 -20.42
N ALA A 26 4.22 -23.36 -21.29
CA ALA A 26 4.94 -22.10 -21.05
C ALA A 26 3.96 -20.92 -20.97
N TYR A 27 2.87 -20.95 -21.74
CA TYR A 27 1.81 -19.96 -21.69
C TYR A 27 1.05 -19.98 -20.36
N VAL A 28 0.69 -21.17 -19.87
CA VAL A 28 0.05 -21.31 -18.54
C VAL A 28 0.98 -20.81 -17.43
N PHE A 29 2.26 -21.16 -17.47
CA PHE A 29 3.25 -20.62 -16.52
C PHE A 29 3.35 -19.11 -16.59
N THR A 30 3.22 -18.52 -17.78
CA THR A 30 3.22 -17.07 -17.92
C THR A 30 1.97 -16.45 -17.29
N CYS A 31 0.79 -17.04 -17.48
CA CYS A 31 -0.44 -16.60 -16.83
C CYS A 31 -0.30 -16.63 -15.30
N ILE A 32 0.24 -17.72 -14.74
CA ILE A 32 0.53 -17.84 -13.31
C ILE A 32 1.55 -16.79 -12.86
N GLY A 33 2.61 -16.56 -13.65
CA GLY A 33 3.62 -15.54 -13.37
C GLY A 33 3.03 -14.13 -13.31
N ILE A 34 2.20 -13.75 -14.27
CA ILE A 34 1.52 -12.44 -14.29
C ILE A 34 0.56 -12.30 -13.10
N TYR A 35 -0.20 -13.36 -12.79
CA TYR A 35 -1.05 -13.39 -11.59
C TYR A 35 -0.23 -13.14 -10.30
N LEU A 36 0.90 -13.84 -10.13
CA LEU A 36 1.76 -13.69 -8.97
C LEU A 36 2.42 -12.32 -8.90
N ILE A 37 2.85 -11.75 -10.02
CA ILE A 37 3.42 -10.39 -10.08
C ILE A 37 2.37 -9.34 -9.70
N ALA A 38 1.15 -9.46 -10.23
CA ALA A 38 0.02 -8.58 -9.88
C ALA A 38 -0.34 -8.68 -8.39
N PHE A 39 -0.37 -9.90 -7.85
CA PHE A 39 -0.61 -10.11 -6.43
C PHE A 39 0.51 -9.50 -5.55
N ALA A 40 1.76 -9.77 -5.90
CA ALA A 40 2.92 -9.26 -5.16
C ALA A 40 3.01 -7.73 -5.18
N LEU A 41 2.55 -7.08 -6.26
CA LEU A 41 2.47 -5.62 -6.33
C LEU A 41 1.52 -5.04 -5.27
N GLU A 42 0.35 -5.64 -5.09
CA GLU A 42 -0.60 -5.19 -4.06
C GLU A 42 -0.06 -5.42 -2.65
N VAL A 43 0.67 -6.53 -2.43
CA VAL A 43 1.39 -6.75 -1.18
C VAL A 43 2.46 -5.68 -0.95
N LEU A 44 3.19 -5.29 -2.01
CA LEU A 44 4.20 -4.24 -1.94
C LEU A 44 3.59 -2.87 -1.62
N LYS A 45 2.45 -2.54 -2.26
CA LYS A 45 1.66 -1.33 -1.98
C LYS A 45 1.24 -1.26 -0.52
N PHE A 46 0.71 -2.37 0.00
CA PHE A 46 0.32 -2.49 1.40
C PHE A 46 1.53 -2.32 2.33
N GLY A 47 2.66 -2.95 2.03
CA GLY A 47 3.92 -2.76 2.77
C GLY A 47 4.38 -1.31 2.81
N ARG A 48 4.29 -0.59 1.68
CA ARG A 48 4.61 0.86 1.63
C ARG A 48 3.64 1.67 2.48
N MET A 49 2.35 1.36 2.46
CA MET A 49 1.36 2.04 3.30
C MET A 49 1.71 1.91 4.79
N LYS A 50 2.07 0.70 5.25
CA LYS A 50 2.53 0.50 6.63
C LYS A 50 3.78 1.30 7.00
N LEU A 51 4.72 1.40 6.07
CA LEU A 51 5.93 2.21 6.28
C LEU A 51 5.58 3.71 6.44
N VAL A 52 4.62 4.21 5.65
CA VAL A 52 4.14 5.60 5.75
C VAL A 52 3.39 5.84 7.06
N VAL A 53 2.44 4.97 7.41
CA VAL A 53 1.69 5.06 8.68
C VAL A 53 2.64 5.01 9.88
N LYS A 54 3.61 4.10 9.89
CA LYS A 54 4.64 4.04 10.94
C LYS A 54 5.49 5.31 11.00
N GLN A 55 5.76 5.92 9.86
CA GLN A 55 6.53 7.16 9.79
C GLN A 55 5.73 8.34 10.35
N GLU A 56 4.43 8.45 10.01
CA GLU A 56 3.51 9.44 10.56
C GLU A 56 3.36 9.26 12.07
N ALA A 57 3.17 8.02 12.55
CA ALA A 57 3.13 7.71 13.97
C ALA A 57 4.41 8.15 14.70
N ASN A 58 5.60 7.87 14.15
CA ASN A 58 6.86 8.36 14.73
C ASN A 58 6.98 9.89 14.74
N LEU A 59 6.37 10.56 13.76
CA LEU A 59 6.37 12.02 13.65
C LEU A 59 5.40 12.66 14.66
N GLU A 60 4.25 12.02 14.91
CA GLU A 60 3.28 12.36 15.94
C GLU A 60 3.72 11.94 17.35
N THR A 61 4.69 11.02 17.50
CA THR A 61 5.29 10.67 18.80
C THR A 61 6.22 11.76 19.34
N LYS A 62 6.37 12.91 18.66
CA LYS A 62 6.81 14.12 19.36
C LYS A 62 5.68 14.49 20.33
N PRO A 63 5.89 14.31 21.64
CA PRO A 63 4.81 14.10 22.59
C PRO A 63 3.82 15.26 22.51
N VAL A 64 2.59 14.94 22.11
CA VAL A 64 1.45 15.69 22.61
C VAL A 64 1.41 15.33 24.08
N ASP A 65 1.86 16.24 24.94
CA ASP A 65 1.73 16.12 26.39
C ASP A 65 0.24 15.98 26.70
N CYS A 66 -0.23 14.74 26.85
CA CYS A 66 -1.55 14.46 27.41
C CYS A 66 -1.51 14.79 28.90
N CYS A 67 -1.69 16.07 29.23
CA CYS A 67 -1.95 16.50 30.60
C CYS A 67 -3.41 16.18 30.95
N CYS A 68 -3.63 15.16 31.78
CA CYS A 68 -4.91 14.98 32.47
C CYS A 68 -4.91 15.90 33.70
N SER A 69 -5.78 16.90 33.74
CA SER A 69 -6.05 17.66 34.96
C SER A 69 -7.27 17.07 35.69
N THR A 70 -7.09 16.76 36.97
CA THR A 70 -8.21 16.59 37.91
C THR A 70 -8.55 17.99 38.43
N GLU A 71 -9.59 18.64 37.91
CA GLU A 71 -10.14 19.83 38.56
C GLU A 71 -11.20 19.40 39.58
N GLU A 72 -11.03 19.86 40.81
CA GLU A 72 -11.73 19.42 42.02
C GLU A 72 -13.07 20.15 42.26
N GLU A 73 -13.75 20.66 41.22
CA GLU A 73 -15.00 21.41 41.40
C GLU A 73 -16.09 21.00 40.40
N GLY A 74 -16.79 19.91 40.72
CA GLY A 74 -18.02 19.49 40.05
C GLY A 74 -19.19 19.43 41.04
N ILE A 75 -20.36 19.93 40.62
CA ILE A 75 -21.60 20.03 41.42
C ILE A 75 -22.18 18.64 41.85
N TRP A 76 -21.54 17.52 41.49
CA TRP A 76 -21.99 16.16 41.85
C TRP A 76 -20.89 15.11 42.09
N ASN A 77 -19.67 15.46 42.53
CA ASN A 77 -18.62 14.49 42.95
C ASN A 77 -18.32 13.30 42.01
N ILE A 78 -18.68 13.39 40.72
CA ILE A 78 -18.33 12.41 39.70
C ILE A 78 -17.22 13.05 38.85
N PRO A 79 -16.00 12.48 38.78
CA PRO A 79 -14.92 13.05 37.98
C PRO A 79 -15.28 12.96 36.49
N GLU A 80 -15.47 14.10 35.84
CA GLU A 80 -15.70 14.18 34.39
C GLU A 80 -14.44 14.71 33.71
N THR A 81 -13.66 13.80 33.13
CA THR A 81 -12.47 14.14 32.33
C THR A 81 -12.91 14.81 31.03
N ARG A 82 -12.61 16.11 30.86
CA ARG A 82 -12.80 16.81 29.59
C ARG A 82 -11.44 17.16 28.98
N PRO A 83 -11.19 16.86 27.70
CA PRO A 83 -9.92 17.20 27.06
C PRO A 83 -9.80 18.73 26.92
N LEU A 84 -8.73 19.31 27.48
CA LEU A 84 -8.34 20.68 27.19
C LEU A 84 -7.90 20.76 25.71
N LYS A 85 -8.48 21.73 25.00
CA LYS A 85 -8.25 22.03 23.59
C LYS A 85 -6.74 22.23 23.35
N PRO A 86 -6.08 21.44 22.48
CA PRO A 86 -4.63 21.56 22.29
C PRO A 86 -4.27 22.90 21.64
N GLU A 87 -3.34 23.62 22.27
CA GLU A 87 -2.75 24.85 21.74
C GLU A 87 -1.71 24.48 20.66
N HIS A 88 -2.09 24.73 19.41
CA HIS A 88 -1.26 24.92 18.22
C HIS A 88 -0.01 24.03 18.00
N ILE A 89 -0.27 22.88 17.37
CA ILE A 89 0.26 22.44 16.06
C ILE A 89 1.73 22.86 15.79
N SER A 90 2.67 22.00 16.15
CA SER A 90 3.98 22.00 15.49
C SER A 90 3.80 21.41 14.10
N LEU A 91 3.55 22.27 13.11
CA LEU A 91 3.70 21.93 11.69
C LEU A 91 5.16 21.49 11.51
N ALA A 92 5.41 20.18 11.51
CA ALA A 92 6.77 19.66 11.43
C ALA A 92 7.46 20.24 10.20
N PRO A 93 8.55 21.01 10.37
CA PRO A 93 9.23 21.61 9.25
C PRO A 93 9.87 20.48 8.45
N PHE A 94 9.60 20.47 7.15
CA PHE A 94 10.24 19.67 6.13
C PHE A 94 11.76 19.81 6.22
N THR A 95 12.41 19.05 7.11
CA THR A 95 13.83 19.17 7.42
C THR A 95 14.60 18.19 6.54
N ARG A 96 15.68 18.66 5.90
CA ARG A 96 16.48 17.85 4.96
C ARG A 96 17.03 16.56 5.59
N GLU A 97 17.27 16.57 6.90
CA GLU A 97 17.64 15.39 7.71
C GLU A 97 16.54 14.32 7.74
N SER A 98 15.25 14.73 7.74
CA SER A 98 14.12 13.80 7.65
C SER A 98 14.01 13.22 6.24
N ILE A 99 14.22 14.02 5.19
CA ILE A 99 14.19 13.55 3.79
C ILE A 99 15.27 12.49 3.53
N LEU A 100 16.44 12.64 4.17
CA LEU A 100 17.59 11.75 4.00
C LEU A 100 17.59 10.54 4.95
N ALA A 101 16.62 10.46 5.87
CA ALA A 101 16.54 9.31 6.77
C ALA A 101 16.34 8.03 5.94
N LYS A 102 17.01 6.95 6.38
CA LYS A 102 16.99 5.66 5.67
C LYS A 102 15.57 5.14 5.38
N SER A 103 14.60 5.48 6.23
CA SER A 103 13.17 5.16 6.04
C SER A 103 12.55 5.87 4.83
N HIS A 104 12.82 7.16 4.64
CA HIS A 104 12.31 7.94 3.52
C HIS A 104 12.95 7.52 2.20
N ILE A 105 14.25 7.22 2.20
CA ILE A 105 14.94 6.69 1.01
C ILE A 105 14.40 5.30 0.64
N ALA A 106 14.25 4.40 1.63
CA ALA A 106 13.68 3.07 1.39
C ALA A 106 12.25 3.15 0.82
N SER A 107 11.40 4.02 1.37
CA SER A 107 10.05 4.27 0.87
C SER A 107 10.06 4.80 -0.58
N SER A 108 10.99 5.71 -0.90
CA SER A 108 11.14 6.27 -2.25
C SER A 108 11.59 5.23 -3.28
N ILE A 109 12.56 4.37 -2.92
CA ILE A 109 13.03 3.28 -3.77
C ILE A 109 11.92 2.24 -3.99
N LEU A 110 11.22 1.84 -2.92
CA LEU A 110 10.07 0.94 -3.00
C LEU A 110 8.99 1.52 -3.92
N SER A 111 8.73 2.82 -3.84
CA SER A 111 7.78 3.53 -4.72
C SER A 111 8.21 3.51 -6.18
N PHE A 112 9.50 3.71 -6.46
CA PHE A 112 10.04 3.61 -7.82
C PHE A 112 9.87 2.20 -8.40
N VAL A 113 10.25 1.17 -7.63
CA VAL A 113 10.10 -0.24 -8.03
C VAL A 113 8.64 -0.58 -8.26
N GLN A 114 7.74 -0.15 -7.38
CA GLN A 114 6.30 -0.35 -7.52
C GLN A 114 5.78 0.25 -8.85
N ASN A 115 6.07 1.52 -9.11
CA ASN A 115 5.62 2.20 -10.33
C ASN A 115 6.18 1.51 -11.59
N PHE A 116 7.44 1.08 -11.54
CA PHE A 116 8.05 0.35 -12.66
C PHE A 116 7.28 -0.93 -13.01
N VAL A 117 6.88 -1.71 -12.00
CA VAL A 117 6.13 -2.96 -12.22
C VAL A 117 4.68 -2.68 -12.62
N GLU A 118 4.05 -1.63 -12.08
CA GLU A 118 2.70 -1.20 -12.50
C GLU A 118 2.65 -0.83 -13.98
N TYR A 119 3.59 -0.01 -14.46
CA TYR A 119 3.67 0.32 -15.88
C TYR A 119 4.01 -0.90 -16.73
N SER A 120 4.83 -1.83 -16.22
CA SER A 120 5.11 -3.09 -16.91
C SER A 120 3.84 -3.94 -17.06
N LEU A 121 3.03 -4.08 -16.02
CA LEU A 121 1.74 -4.78 -16.09
C LEU A 121 0.74 -4.07 -16.99
N MET A 122 0.76 -2.74 -17.03
CA MET A 122 -0.04 -1.96 -17.97
C MET A 122 0.34 -2.29 -19.43
N LEU A 123 1.65 -2.41 -19.73
CA LEU A 123 2.10 -2.87 -21.05
C LEU A 123 1.61 -4.29 -21.37
N VAL A 124 1.61 -5.19 -20.38
CA VAL A 124 1.04 -6.54 -20.53
C VAL A 124 -0.46 -6.48 -20.83
N ALA A 125 -1.23 -5.63 -20.14
CA ALA A 125 -2.66 -5.47 -20.42
C ALA A 125 -2.93 -4.97 -21.85
N MET A 126 -2.05 -4.12 -22.39
CA MET A 126 -2.12 -3.61 -23.75
C MET A 126 -1.80 -4.65 -24.85
N THR A 127 -1.45 -5.89 -24.48
CA THR A 127 -1.29 -7.00 -25.43
C THR A 127 -2.63 -7.57 -25.93
N TYR A 128 -3.76 -7.11 -25.38
CA TYR A 128 -5.12 -7.55 -25.74
C TYR A 128 -5.35 -9.08 -25.66
N ASN A 129 -4.45 -9.81 -25.00
CA ASN A 129 -4.53 -11.26 -24.84
C ASN A 129 -5.41 -11.62 -23.65
N TRP A 130 -6.64 -12.08 -23.90
CA TRP A 130 -7.66 -12.13 -22.86
C TRP A 130 -7.29 -13.01 -21.63
N PRO A 131 -6.69 -14.22 -21.72
CA PRO A 131 -6.37 -15.01 -20.52
C PRO A 131 -5.26 -14.38 -19.68
N ILE A 132 -4.30 -13.70 -20.31
CA ILE A 132 -3.25 -12.96 -19.60
C ILE A 132 -3.87 -11.77 -18.86
N PHE A 133 -4.75 -11.03 -19.55
CA PHE A 133 -5.49 -9.91 -18.94
C PHE A 133 -6.35 -10.35 -17.76
N TRP A 134 -7.07 -11.48 -17.89
CA TRP A 134 -7.83 -12.06 -16.79
C TRP A 134 -6.94 -12.55 -15.64
N SER A 135 -5.76 -13.09 -15.93
CA SER A 135 -4.80 -13.50 -14.90
C SER A 135 -4.28 -12.31 -14.09
N LEU A 136 -4.01 -11.19 -14.78
CA LEU A 136 -3.66 -9.91 -14.16
C LEU A 136 -4.79 -9.41 -13.24
N LEU A 137 -6.02 -9.33 -13.76
CA LEU A 137 -7.20 -8.90 -12.99
C LEU A 137 -7.44 -9.78 -11.77
N ALA A 138 -7.34 -11.10 -11.93
CA ALA A 138 -7.49 -12.06 -10.85
C ALA A 138 -6.43 -11.86 -9.77
N GLY A 139 -5.18 -11.55 -10.14
CA GLY A 139 -4.10 -11.26 -9.18
C GLY A 139 -4.40 -10.04 -8.32
N HIS A 140 -4.86 -8.95 -8.93
CA HIS A 140 -5.28 -7.75 -8.17
C HIS A 140 -6.50 -8.01 -7.29
N ALA A 141 -7.53 -8.68 -7.82
CA ALA A 141 -8.76 -8.96 -7.08
C ALA A 141 -8.51 -9.87 -5.86
N THR A 142 -7.69 -10.92 -6.05
CA THR A 142 -7.31 -11.82 -4.95
C THR A 142 -6.48 -11.10 -3.90
N ALA A 143 -5.49 -10.29 -4.29
CA ALA A 143 -4.70 -9.54 -3.33
C ALA A 143 -5.55 -8.55 -2.53
N TYR A 144 -6.48 -7.83 -3.16
CA TYR A 144 -7.41 -6.94 -2.45
C TYR A 144 -8.24 -7.71 -1.41
N PHE A 145 -8.77 -8.88 -1.78
CA PHE A 145 -9.53 -9.72 -0.87
C PHE A 145 -8.71 -10.18 0.35
N PHE A 146 -7.46 -10.59 0.15
CA PHE A 146 -6.59 -11.03 1.25
C PHE A 146 -6.10 -9.86 2.11
N LEU A 147 -5.78 -8.71 1.53
CA LEU A 147 -5.21 -7.56 2.23
C LEU A 147 -6.27 -6.71 2.96
N GLY A 148 -7.53 -6.73 2.52
CA GLY A 148 -8.62 -5.99 3.14
C GLY A 148 -8.77 -6.21 4.65
N PRO A 149 -8.84 -7.46 5.15
CA PRO A 149 -8.92 -7.73 6.58
C PRO A 149 -7.71 -7.21 7.37
N PHE A 150 -6.50 -7.33 6.81
CA PHE A 150 -5.27 -6.87 7.50
C PHE A 150 -5.21 -5.35 7.67
N MET A 151 -5.87 -4.59 6.80
CA MET A 151 -5.99 -3.13 6.93
C MET A 151 -6.84 -2.74 8.14
N THR A 152 -7.97 -3.43 8.37
CA THR A 152 -8.94 -3.06 9.42
C THR A 152 -8.44 -3.29 10.85
N VAL A 153 -7.51 -4.23 11.04
CA VAL A 153 -6.97 -4.56 12.37
C VAL A 153 -6.02 -3.47 12.86
N GLU A 154 -5.19 -2.90 11.98
CA GLU A 154 -4.14 -1.95 12.37
C GLU A 154 -4.71 -0.59 12.81
N GLU A 155 -5.82 -0.14 12.22
CA GLU A 155 -6.50 1.10 12.61
C GLU A 155 -7.11 1.00 14.04
N SER A 156 -7.52 -0.21 14.44
CA SER A 156 -8.12 -0.42 15.77
C SER A 156 -7.11 -0.34 16.93
N GLU A 157 -5.83 -0.60 16.70
CA GLU A 157 -4.79 -0.52 17.73
C GLU A 157 -4.34 0.93 18.01
N VAL A 158 -4.44 1.83 17.01
CA VAL A 158 -3.92 3.22 17.13
C VAL A 158 -4.85 4.14 17.92
N VAL A 159 -6.15 3.85 18.00
CA VAL A 159 -7.16 4.73 18.63
C VAL A 159 -7.28 4.53 20.16
N GLY A 160 -6.62 3.53 20.73
CA GLY A 160 -7.01 2.94 22.01
C GLY A 160 -6.58 3.59 23.33
N THR A 161 -5.68 4.58 23.39
CA THR A 161 -5.09 4.95 24.69
C THR A 161 -4.71 6.41 24.83
N CYS A 162 -5.64 7.24 25.31
CA CYS A 162 -5.27 8.49 26.00
C CYS A 162 -5.89 8.62 27.40
N CYS A 163 -7.03 7.98 27.69
CA CYS A 163 -7.68 8.01 29.01
C CYS A 163 -8.51 6.74 29.24
N SER A 164 -7.89 5.63 29.65
CA SER A 164 -8.61 4.45 30.18
C SER A 164 -8.25 4.20 31.62
#